data_AF-A0A8D8GRD4-F1
#
_entry.id   AF-A0A8D8GRD4-F1
#
_cell.length_a   1.000
_cell.length_b   1.000
_cell.length_c   1.000
_cell.angle_alpha   90.00
_cell.angle_beta   90.00
_cell.angle_gamma   90.00
#
_symmetry.space_group_name_H-M   'P 1'
#
loop_
_entity.id
_entity.type
_entity.pdbx_description
1 polymer ?
#
loop_
_entity_poly.entity_id
_entity_poly.type
_entity_poly.pdbx_seq_one_letter_code
_entity_poly.pdbx_strand_id
1 'polypeptide(L)'
;MSLSSRADIDAGGFFVNFNQDCSSLAVGSKAGYSLFSLNAVDASLDQIYNSYGEEICLVERLFSSSLVAVVSLNAPRKLKVCHFKKGTEICNYSYSNTILAVKLNRSRL
;
A
#
# COMPACT_ATOMS: atom_id res chain seq x y z
N MET A 1 -20.87 7.81 6.22
CA MET A 1 -20.27 7.02 5.12
C MET A 1 -19.70 5.75 5.73
N SER A 2 -20.26 4.59 5.39
CA SER A 2 -19.76 3.32 5.92
C SER A 2 -18.48 2.94 5.19
N LEU A 3 -17.35 2.90 5.91
CA LEU A 3 -16.07 2.40 5.39
C LEU A 3 -16.10 0.88 5.09
N SER A 4 -17.24 0.21 5.33
CA SER A 4 -17.41 -1.23 5.13
C SER A 4 -17.51 -1.64 3.65
N SER A 5 -17.84 -0.72 2.75
CA SER A 5 -17.89 -0.98 1.30
C SER A 5 -17.15 0.12 0.56
N ARG A 6 -15.90 -0.16 0.16
CA ARG A 6 -15.17 0.67 -0.80
C ARG A 6 -15.62 0.36 -2.23
N ALA A 7 -16.88 0.70 -2.51
CA ALA A 7 -17.49 0.52 -3.83
C ALA A 7 -16.70 1.24 -4.93
N ASP A 8 -15.95 2.29 -4.57
CA ASP A 8 -14.99 2.98 -5.40
C ASP A 8 -13.88 2.03 -5.89
N ILE A 9 -13.28 1.21 -5.03
CA ILE A 9 -12.24 0.24 -5.44
C ILE A 9 -12.86 -0.88 -6.28
N ASP A 10 -14.06 -1.35 -5.92
CA ASP A 10 -14.76 -2.38 -6.71
C ASP A 10 -15.13 -1.87 -8.12
N ALA A 11 -15.36 -0.57 -8.28
CA ALA A 11 -15.56 0.10 -9.57
C ALA A 11 -14.25 0.38 -10.34
N GLY A 12 -13.10 -0.12 -9.87
CA GLY A 12 -11.79 0.12 -10.48
C GLY A 12 -11.05 1.34 -9.94
N GLY A 13 -11.49 1.87 -8.80
CA GLY A 13 -10.83 2.96 -8.09
C GLY A 13 -9.48 2.56 -7.50
N PHE A 14 -8.67 3.58 -7.24
CA PHE A 14 -7.33 3.44 -6.68
C PHE A 14 -7.33 3.85 -5.22
N PHE A 15 -6.60 3.10 -4.39
CA PHE A 15 -6.14 3.64 -3.11
C PHE A 15 -4.84 4.41 -3.35
N VAL A 16 -4.73 5.63 -2.82
CA VAL A 16 -3.53 6.45 -2.99
C VAL A 16 -3.14 7.05 -1.65
N ASN A 17 -1.86 7.03 -1.32
CA ASN A 17 -1.34 7.68 -0.13
C ASN A 17 0.11 8.17 -0.30
N PHE A 18 0.43 9.29 0.32
CA PHE A 18 1.82 9.73 0.46
C PHE A 18 2.50 8.94 1.58
N ASN A 19 3.81 8.75 1.46
CA ASN A 19 4.62 8.38 2.62
C ASN A 19 4.76 9.56 3.61
N GLN A 20 5.35 9.30 4.77
CA GLN A 20 5.34 10.19 5.93
C GLN A 20 6.08 11.53 5.71
N ASP A 21 7.03 11.58 4.78
CA ASP A 21 7.81 12.77 4.42
C ASP A 21 7.43 13.32 3.03
N CYS A 22 6.32 12.84 2.46
CA CYS A 22 5.80 13.24 1.14
C CYS A 22 6.79 13.06 -0.02
N SER A 23 7.84 12.27 0.14
CA SER A 23 8.84 12.01 -0.91
C SER A 23 8.45 10.90 -1.88
N SER A 24 7.41 10.11 -1.56
CA SER A 24 6.88 9.08 -2.46
C SER A 24 5.38 8.87 -2.34
N LEU A 25 4.79 8.39 -3.44
CA LEU A 25 3.38 8.04 -3.56
C LEU A 25 3.23 6.52 -3.62
N ALA A 26 2.30 5.97 -2.85
CA ALA A 26 1.89 4.58 -2.94
C ALA A 26 0.49 4.51 -3.56
N VAL A 27 0.32 3.65 -4.57
CA VAL A 27 -0.93 3.46 -5.31
C VAL A 27 -1.32 1.99 -5.26
N GLY A 28 -2.47 1.67 -4.69
CA GLY A 28 -3.08 0.34 -4.69
C GLY A 28 -4.20 0.25 -5.73
N SER A 29 -4.29 -0.89 -6.41
CA SER A 29 -5.25 -1.15 -7.48
C SER A 29 -5.62 -2.64 -7.51
N LYS A 30 -6.56 -3.01 -8.38
CA LYS A 30 -6.86 -4.44 -8.66
C LYS A 30 -5.69 -5.19 -9.32
N ALA A 31 -4.74 -4.50 -9.93
CA ALA A 31 -3.59 -5.15 -10.57
C ALA A 31 -2.41 -5.39 -9.61
N GLY A 32 -2.41 -4.77 -8.43
CA GLY A 32 -1.26 -4.72 -7.53
C GLY A 32 -1.11 -3.36 -6.87
N TYR A 33 0.09 -3.07 -6.39
CA TYR A 33 0.47 -1.74 -5.95
C TYR A 33 1.73 -1.23 -6.66
N SER A 34 1.79 0.08 -6.82
CA SER A 34 2.92 0.79 -7.41
C SER A 34 3.44 1.83 -6.42
N LEU A 35 4.75 2.05 -6.43
CA LEU A 35 5.42 3.08 -5.64
C LEU A 35 6.10 4.05 -6.59
N PHE A 36 5.91 5.35 -6.38
CA PHE A 36 6.49 6.41 -7.21
C PHE A 36 7.30 7.38 -6.36
N SER A 37 8.44 7.83 -6.87
CA SER A 37 9.23 8.91 -6.29
C SER A 37 8.61 10.25 -6.67
N LEU A 38 8.62 11.20 -5.73
CA LEU A 38 8.15 12.57 -5.95
C LEU A 38 9.30 13.59 -5.93
N ASN A 39 10.55 13.14 -6.00
CA ASN A 39 11.71 14.02 -5.93
C ASN A 39 11.94 14.87 -7.19
N ALA A 40 11.38 14.49 -8.35
CA ALA A 40 11.61 15.16 -9.63
C ALA A 40 10.40 15.08 -10.58
N VAL A 41 9.23 15.55 -10.11
CA VAL A 41 7.95 15.38 -10.81
C VAL A 41 7.82 16.21 -12.10
N ASP A 42 8.67 17.23 -12.29
CA ASP A 42 8.59 18.17 -13.42
C ASP A 42 8.86 17.52 -14.78
N ALA A 43 9.63 16.41 -14.81
CA ALA A 43 9.99 15.71 -16.05
C ALA A 43 9.27 14.36 -16.18
N SER A 44 9.28 13.54 -15.12
CA SER A 44 8.63 12.24 -15.09
C SER A 44 8.27 11.81 -13.67
N LEU A 45 7.22 11.00 -13.55
CA LEU A 45 6.90 10.33 -12.30
C LEU A 45 7.68 9.01 -12.23
N ASP A 46 8.81 9.02 -11.52
CA ASP A 46 9.71 7.87 -11.47
C ASP A 46 9.12 6.72 -10.64
N GLN A 47 8.90 5.57 -11.28
CA GLN A 47 8.40 4.39 -10.60
C GLN A 47 9.53 3.66 -9.85
N ILE A 48 9.38 3.55 -8.53
CA ILE A 48 10.31 2.86 -7.63
C ILE A 48 10.11 1.35 -7.68
N TYR A 49 8.85 0.92 -7.72
CA TYR A 49 8.47 -0.49 -7.70
C TYR A 49 7.04 -0.67 -8.22
N ASN A 50 6.78 -1.84 -8.79
CA ASN A 50 5.43 -2.26 -9.13
C ASN A 50 5.25 -3.75 -8.82
N SER A 51 4.18 -4.08 -8.09
CA SER A 51 3.76 -5.44 -7.83
C SER A 51 2.67 -5.86 -8.82
N TYR A 52 2.52 -7.16 -9.02
CA TYR A 52 1.49 -7.73 -9.88
C TYR A 52 0.72 -8.84 -9.14
N GLY A 53 -0.55 -9.02 -9.48
CA GLY A 53 -1.30 -10.26 -9.20
C GLY A 53 -2.08 -10.32 -7.88
N GLU A 54 -2.03 -9.30 -7.04
CA GLU A 54 -2.90 -9.18 -5.86
C GLU A 54 -3.75 -7.90 -5.97
N GLU A 55 -5.05 -7.99 -5.70
CA GLU A 55 -5.91 -6.81 -5.65
C GLU A 55 -5.69 -6.07 -4.31
N ILE A 56 -5.04 -4.91 -4.35
CA ILE A 56 -4.61 -4.17 -3.15
C ILE A 56 -5.58 -3.04 -2.84
N CYS A 57 -6.11 -3.04 -1.61
CA CYS A 57 -7.03 -2.00 -1.13
C CYS A 57 -6.38 -1.01 -0.16
N LEU A 58 -5.29 -1.39 0.51
CA LEU A 58 -4.47 -0.49 1.31
C LEU A 58 -3.00 -0.77 1.03
N VAL A 59 -2.22 0.29 0.85
CA VAL A 59 -0.76 0.22 0.73
C VAL A 59 -0.14 1.40 1.47
N GLU A 60 0.81 1.13 2.35
CA GLU A 60 1.56 2.16 3.03
C GLU A 60 3.06 1.83 3.05
N ARG A 61 3.87 2.77 2.58
CA ARG A 61 5.33 2.66 2.58
C ARG A 61 5.91 3.33 3.83
N LEU A 62 6.89 2.70 4.46
CA LEU A 62 7.63 3.33 5.56
C LEU A 62 8.74 4.22 5.01
N PHE A 63 8.51 5.54 5.02
CA PHE A 63 9.39 6.60 4.49
C PHE A 63 9.94 6.20 3.11
N SER A 64 11.26 6.30 2.91
CA SER A 64 11.96 5.85 1.70
C SER A 64 12.55 4.44 1.82
N SER A 65 12.13 3.66 2.82
CA SER A 65 12.60 2.28 2.99
C SER A 65 12.01 1.33 1.94
N SER A 66 12.44 0.06 2.01
CA SER A 66 11.86 -1.03 1.22
C SER A 66 10.73 -1.78 1.94
N LEU A 67 10.31 -1.32 3.13
CA LEU A 67 9.22 -1.91 3.88
C LEU A 67 7.89 -1.30 3.44
N VAL A 68 6.94 -2.17 3.10
CA VAL A 68 5.57 -1.81 2.75
C VAL A 68 4.60 -2.68 3.54
N ALA A 69 3.53 -2.07 4.01
CA ALA A 69 2.39 -2.76 4.58
C ALA A 69 1.24 -2.73 3.58
N VAL A 70 0.66 -3.90 3.27
CA VAL A 70 -0.43 -4.07 2.32
C VAL A 70 -1.60 -4.84 2.90
N VAL A 71 -2.81 -4.51 2.45
CA VAL A 71 -4.04 -5.27 2.67
C VAL A 71 -4.68 -5.51 1.30
N SER A 72 -5.07 -6.75 1.03
CA SER A 72 -5.74 -7.12 -0.21
C SER A 72 -7.26 -7.11 -0.07
N LEU A 73 -7.97 -6.89 -1.18
CA LEU A 73 -9.43 -7.00 -1.25
C LEU A 73 -9.90 -8.42 -0.90
N ASN A 74 -9.14 -9.43 -1.32
CA ASN A 74 -9.47 -10.85 -1.08
C ASN A 74 -9.17 -11.31 0.36
N ALA A 75 -8.37 -10.56 1.12
CA ALA A 75 -8.07 -10.83 2.52
C ALA A 75 -8.10 -9.54 3.36
N PRO A 76 -9.27 -8.89 3.50
CA PRO A 76 -9.39 -7.53 4.05
C PRO A 76 -9.11 -7.44 5.56
N ARG A 77 -8.89 -8.59 6.21
CA ARG A 77 -8.53 -8.70 7.64
C ARG A 77 -7.08 -9.13 7.85
N LYS A 78 -6.30 -9.26 6.78
CA LYS A 78 -4.89 -9.67 6.84
C LYS A 78 -3.99 -8.50 6.45
N LEU A 79 -3.08 -8.16 7.35
CA LEU A 79 -2.02 -7.20 7.11
C LEU A 79 -0.74 -7.94 6.76
N LYS A 80 -0.25 -7.74 5.53
CA LYS A 80 1.02 -8.27 5.07
C LYS A 80 2.07 -7.17 5.10
N VAL A 81 3.18 -7.42 5.80
CA VAL A 81 4.35 -6.54 5.80
C VAL A 81 5.44 -7.22 4.99
N CYS A 82 5.98 -6.54 3.98
CA CYS A 82 6.95 -7.11 3.07
C CYS A 82 8.13 -6.17 2.80
N HIS A 83 9.24 -6.75 2.37
CA HIS A 83 10.40 -6.04 1.85
C HIS A 83 10.40 -6.12 0.31
N PHE A 84 9.82 -5.13 -0.37
CA PHE A 84 9.53 -5.25 -1.81
C PHE A 84 10.76 -5.49 -2.70
N LYS A 85 11.92 -4.88 -2.37
CA LYS A 85 13.16 -5.14 -3.14
C LYS A 85 13.72 -6.55 -2.98
N LYS A 86 13.42 -7.22 -1.87
CA LYS A 86 13.87 -8.59 -1.59
C LYS A 86 12.79 -9.62 -1.95
N GLY A 87 11.58 -9.19 -2.29
CA GLY A 87 10.44 -10.08 -2.53
C GLY A 87 10.03 -10.92 -1.32
N THR A 88 10.40 -10.51 -0.10
CA THR A 88 10.15 -11.31 1.11
C THR A 88 8.99 -10.77 1.92
N GLU A 89 8.13 -11.66 2.37
CA GLU A 89 7.16 -11.39 3.42
C GLU A 89 7.88 -11.41 4.78
N ILE A 90 7.66 -10.38 5.58
CA ILE A 90 8.25 -10.23 6.92
C ILE A 90 7.25 -10.72 7.96
N CYS A 91 5.99 -10.27 7.85
CA CYS A 91 4.92 -10.62 8.79
C CYS A 91 3.56 -10.67 8.10
N ASN A 92 2.65 -11.46 8.67
CA ASN A 92 1.26 -11.61 8.22
C ASN A 92 0.32 -11.65 9.43
N TYR A 93 -0.26 -10.49 9.77
CA TYR A 93 -1.14 -10.37 10.93
C TYR A 93 -2.59 -10.57 10.51
N SER A 94 -3.31 -11.39 11.27
CA SER A 94 -4.75 -11.60 11.09
C SER A 94 -5.53 -10.88 12.18
N TYR A 95 -6.58 -10.16 11.79
CA TYR A 95 -7.47 -9.44 12.69
C TYR A 95 -8.89 -10.02 12.64
N SER A 96 -9.66 -9.81 13.70
CA SER A 96 -11.07 -10.27 13.76
C SER A 96 -11.99 -9.47 12.84
N ASN A 97 -11.63 -8.22 12.54
CA ASN A 97 -12.42 -7.28 11.73
C ASN A 97 -11.65 -6.77 10.52
N THR A 98 -12.36 -6.20 9.55
CA THR A 98 -11.77 -5.55 8.37
C THR A 98 -10.86 -4.41 8.78
N ILE A 99 -9.66 -4.39 8.20
CA ILE A 99 -8.68 -3.32 8.41
C ILE A 99 -9.15 -2.10 7.62
N LEU A 100 -9.36 -0.99 8.31
CA LEU A 100 -9.85 0.25 7.69
C LEU A 100 -8.72 1.21 7.31
N ALA A 101 -7.60 1.15 8.04
CA ALA A 101 -6.40 1.93 7.79
C ALA A 101 -5.18 1.22 8.39
N VAL A 102 -4.01 1.53 7.84
CA VAL A 102 -2.70 1.13 8.36
C VAL A 102 -1.85 2.39 8.44
N LYS A 103 -1.09 2.58 9.52
CA LYS A 103 -0.15 3.69 9.66
C LYS A 103 1.17 3.21 10.22
N LEU A 104 2.28 3.71 9.67
CA LEU A 104 3.63 3.23 10.00
C LEU A 104 4.52 4.36 10.50
N ASN A 105 5.42 4.04 11.44
CA ASN A 105 6.59 4.86 11.76
C ASN A 105 7.81 3.97 12.09
N ARG A 106 8.92 4.56 12.53
CA ARG A 106 10.18 3.82 12.78
C ARG A 106 10.15 2.95 14.04
N SER A 107 9.17 3.11 14.92
CA SER A 107 9.08 2.40 16.20
C SER A 107 7.82 1.55 16.34
N ARG A 108 6.77 1.83 15.55
CA ARG A 108 5.45 1.20 15.67
C ARG A 108 4.81 0.96 14.29
N LEU A 109 4.00 -0.09 14.30
CA LEU A 109 3.05 -0.50 13.29
C LEU A 109 1.68 -0.62 13.97
#